data_AF-A0A844APW4-F1
#
_entry.id   AF-A0A844APW4-F1
#
_cell.length_a   1.000
_cell.length_b   1.000
_cell.length_c   1.000
_cell.angle_alpha   90.00
_cell.angle_beta   90.00
_cell.angle_gamma   90.00
#
_symmetry.space_group_name_H-M   'P 1'
#
loop_
_entity.id
_entity.type
_entity.pdbx_description
1 polymer ?
#
loop_
_entity_poly.entity_id
_entity_poly.type
_entity_poly.pdbx_seq_one_letter_code
_entity_poly.pdbx_strand_id
1 'polypeptide(L)'
;MRISRFASHRKNSTLLVSSALAVMLALSAPVTAEPITSEPRAEEGGSLMQRGMDLFFKGLQEEMAPTLNDFQMLVEQIGPSMGEFLSYMGPALADIVSRVEDWSAYELPEMLPNGDIIIRKKIKPGVIPEGGPDANGQIEL
;
A
#
# COMPACT_ATOMS: atom_id res chain seq x y z
N MET A 1 59.54 -43.49 -32.21
CA MET A 1 58.38 -43.29 -31.31
C MET A 1 57.46 -42.26 -31.97
N ARG A 2 56.18 -42.61 -32.18
CA ARG A 2 55.07 -41.74 -32.67
C ARG A 2 54.94 -40.48 -31.77
N ILE A 3 54.23 -39.39 -32.07
CA ILE A 3 52.77 -39.21 -32.31
C ILE A 3 52.62 -37.70 -32.72
N SER A 4 52.28 -37.36 -33.97
CA SER A 4 50.96 -36.95 -34.51
C SER A 4 50.63 -35.44 -34.53
N ARG A 5 50.33 -35.00 -35.77
CA ARG A 5 49.43 -33.92 -36.25
C ARG A 5 48.66 -33.08 -35.22
N PHE A 6 48.61 -31.76 -35.44
CA PHE A 6 47.34 -31.03 -35.50
C PHE A 6 47.45 -29.86 -36.48
N ALA A 7 46.41 -29.70 -37.29
CA ALA A 7 46.29 -28.77 -38.39
C ALA A 7 45.51 -27.51 -37.97
N SER A 8 45.62 -26.50 -38.84
CA SER A 8 44.53 -25.60 -39.25
C SER A 8 44.41 -24.23 -38.57
N HIS A 9 44.95 -23.23 -39.30
CA HIS A 9 44.16 -22.20 -40.00
C HIS A 9 43.59 -21.02 -39.19
N ARG A 10 43.78 -19.81 -39.78
CA ARG A 10 42.95 -18.58 -39.79
C ARG A 10 43.80 -17.34 -39.45
N LYS A 11 43.72 -16.19 -40.13
CA LYS A 11 42.83 -15.71 -41.21
C LYS A 11 43.50 -14.49 -41.86
N ASN A 12 43.39 -14.42 -43.18
CA ASN A 12 43.83 -13.30 -44.01
C ASN A 12 42.77 -12.19 -44.06
N SER A 13 43.24 -11.02 -44.50
CA SER A 13 42.55 -10.11 -45.43
C SER A 13 41.74 -8.95 -44.83
N THR A 14 42.50 -7.88 -44.65
CA THR A 14 42.21 -6.45 -44.53
C THR A 14 41.37 -5.88 -45.70
N LEU A 15 40.13 -6.32 -45.89
CA LEU A 15 39.27 -5.83 -47.00
C LEU A 15 37.79 -5.69 -46.59
N LEU A 16 37.46 -4.95 -45.54
CA LEU A 16 36.06 -4.65 -45.18
C LEU A 16 35.85 -3.22 -44.63
N VAL A 17 36.68 -2.24 -45.02
CA VAL A 17 36.50 -0.83 -44.58
C VAL A 17 35.85 0.05 -45.66
N SER A 18 35.67 -0.46 -46.89
CA SER A 18 35.25 0.39 -48.03
C SER A 18 33.75 0.44 -48.33
N SER A 19 32.87 -0.15 -47.51
CA SER A 19 31.42 -0.26 -47.79
C SER A 19 30.53 0.71 -46.98
N ALA A 20 31.09 1.80 -46.44
CA ALA A 20 30.33 2.73 -45.58
C ALA A 20 29.89 4.03 -46.27
N LEU A 21 30.27 4.30 -47.52
CA LEU A 21 30.06 5.62 -48.16
C LEU A 21 28.86 5.71 -49.12
N ALA A 22 28.15 4.61 -49.41
CA ALA A 22 27.08 4.60 -50.42
C ALA A 22 25.64 4.67 -49.87
N VAL A 23 25.43 4.63 -48.55
CA VAL A 23 24.08 4.58 -47.95
C VAL A 23 23.53 5.97 -47.57
N MET A 24 24.36 7.01 -47.54
CA MET A 24 23.98 8.35 -47.08
C MET A 24 23.21 9.21 -48.11
N LEU A 25 23.03 8.77 -49.35
CA LEU A 25 22.54 9.63 -50.45
C LEU A 25 21.20 9.19 -51.08
N ALA A 26 20.30 8.56 -50.32
CA ALA A 26 19.00 8.09 -50.83
C ALA A 26 17.78 8.63 -50.06
N LEU A 27 17.95 9.61 -49.16
CA LEU A 27 16.87 10.11 -48.31
C LEU A 27 16.37 11.51 -48.74
N SER A 28 16.08 11.70 -50.03
CA SER A 28 15.47 12.93 -50.53
C SER A 28 14.31 12.63 -51.46
N ALA A 29 13.23 12.07 -50.89
CA ALA A 29 11.91 12.04 -51.53
C ALA A 29 11.04 13.15 -50.90
N PRO A 30 10.37 14.01 -51.68
CA PRO A 30 9.45 15.00 -51.14
C PRO A 30 8.21 14.29 -50.58
N VAL A 31 7.90 14.57 -49.32
CA VAL A 31 6.71 14.06 -48.65
C VAL A 31 5.47 14.65 -49.34
N THR A 32 4.62 13.80 -49.89
CA THR A 32 3.29 14.19 -50.36
C THR A 32 2.41 14.46 -49.15
N ALA A 33 2.02 15.71 -48.94
CA ALA A 33 1.02 16.09 -47.94
C ALA A 33 -0.36 15.61 -48.39
N GLU A 34 -0.88 14.56 -47.75
CA GLU A 34 -2.29 14.19 -47.85
C GLU A 34 -3.13 15.12 -46.95
N PRO A 35 -4.32 15.56 -47.38
CA PRO A 35 -5.24 16.30 -46.52
C PRO A 35 -5.82 15.32 -45.49
N ILE A 36 -5.34 15.42 -44.25
CA ILE A 36 -5.94 14.73 -43.11
C ILE A 36 -7.32 15.37 -42.90
N THR A 37 -8.38 14.69 -43.33
CA THR A 37 -9.73 14.90 -42.82
C THR A 37 -9.64 14.76 -41.31
N SER A 38 -9.58 15.90 -40.64
CA SER A 38 -9.57 16.00 -39.18
C SER A 38 -11.02 15.92 -38.73
N GLU A 39 -11.54 14.71 -38.62
CA GLU A 39 -12.65 14.45 -37.70
C GLU A 39 -12.17 14.92 -36.31
N PRO A 40 -12.88 15.80 -35.61
CA PRO A 40 -12.56 16.07 -34.23
C PRO A 40 -12.98 14.83 -33.44
N ARG A 41 -12.05 13.87 -33.28
CA ARG A 41 -12.13 12.87 -32.20
C ARG A 41 -11.83 13.57 -30.88
N ALA A 42 -12.66 14.55 -30.54
CA ALA A 42 -12.94 14.84 -29.15
C ALA A 42 -13.88 13.71 -28.70
N GLU A 43 -13.58 13.10 -27.56
CA GLU A 43 -14.42 12.22 -26.71
C GLU A 43 -13.57 11.06 -26.19
N GLU A 44 -12.39 11.38 -25.65
CA GLU A 44 -11.62 10.56 -24.68
C GLU A 44 -10.49 11.42 -24.09
N GLY A 45 -10.82 12.68 -23.79
CA GLY A 45 -9.89 13.69 -23.31
C GLY A 45 -10.40 14.31 -22.03
N GLY A 46 -10.30 13.58 -20.92
CA GLY A 46 -10.47 14.18 -19.60
C GLY A 46 -9.59 15.43 -19.49
N SER A 47 -10.06 16.44 -18.75
CA SER A 47 -9.34 17.70 -18.57
C SER A 47 -7.89 17.46 -18.10
N LEU A 48 -6.97 18.41 -18.36
CA LEU A 48 -5.59 18.31 -17.87
C LEU A 48 -5.51 18.02 -16.36
N MET A 49 -6.47 18.53 -15.58
CA MET A 49 -6.61 18.25 -14.15
C MET A 49 -7.01 16.79 -13.88
N GLN A 50 -7.95 16.24 -14.65
CA GLN A 50 -8.32 14.82 -14.59
C GLN A 50 -7.09 13.94 -14.89
N ARG A 51 -6.36 14.25 -15.96
CA ARG A 51 -5.14 13.52 -16.35
C ARG A 51 -4.05 13.60 -15.27
N GLY A 52 -3.88 14.76 -14.63
CA GLY A 52 -2.95 14.95 -13.53
C GLY A 52 -3.32 14.14 -12.29
N MET A 53 -4.61 14.09 -11.95
CA MET A 53 -5.13 13.28 -10.85
C MET A 53 -4.97 11.77 -11.12
N ASP A 54 -5.22 11.32 -12.35
CA ASP A 54 -5.00 9.93 -12.75
C ASP A 54 -3.52 9.51 -12.63
N LEU A 55 -2.59 10.39 -13.04
CA LEU A 55 -1.15 10.15 -12.91
C LEU A 55 -0.71 10.13 -11.43
N PHE A 56 -1.26 11.02 -10.61
CA PHE A 56 -1.01 11.05 -9.17
C PHE A 56 -1.47 9.76 -8.48
N PHE A 57 -2.71 9.31 -8.73
CA PHE A 57 -3.23 8.07 -8.15
C PHE A 57 -2.45 6.84 -8.61
N LYS A 58 -2.02 6.79 -9.88
CA LYS A 58 -1.14 5.72 -10.37
C LYS A 58 0.20 5.69 -9.64
N GLY A 59 0.86 6.83 -9.48
CA GLY A 59 2.13 6.90 -8.72
C GLY A 59 1.95 6.50 -7.26
N LEU A 60 0.85 6.93 -6.61
CA LEU A 60 0.53 6.52 -5.25
C LEU A 60 0.25 5.01 -5.15
N GLN A 61 -0.45 4.43 -6.13
CA GLN A 61 -0.71 3.00 -6.18
C GLN A 61 0.58 2.20 -6.39
N GLU A 62 1.47 2.63 -7.28
CA GLU A 62 2.76 1.97 -7.53
C GLU A 62 3.65 1.94 -6.29
N GLU A 63 3.67 3.03 -5.52
CA GLU A 63 4.40 3.11 -4.25
C GLU A 63 3.75 2.25 -3.15
N MET A 64 2.42 2.22 -3.08
CA MET A 64 1.69 1.43 -2.07
C MET A 64 1.51 -0.04 -2.46
N ALA A 65 1.70 -0.42 -3.72
CA ALA A 65 1.55 -1.79 -4.23
C ALA A 65 2.27 -2.86 -3.39
N PRO A 66 3.55 -2.70 -2.99
CA PRO A 66 4.21 -3.68 -2.12
C PRO A 66 3.47 -3.87 -0.78
N THR A 67 3.08 -2.79 -0.12
CA THR A 67 2.36 -2.82 1.16
C THR A 67 0.95 -3.38 1.03
N LEU A 68 0.27 -3.12 -0.10
CA LEU A 68 -1.06 -3.66 -0.40
C LEU A 68 -1.03 -5.18 -0.58
N ASN A 69 0.02 -5.71 -1.21
CA ASN A 69 0.19 -7.15 -1.37
C ASN A 69 0.37 -7.86 -0.01
N ASP A 70 1.21 -7.28 0.87
CA ASP A 70 1.41 -7.81 2.22
C ASP A 70 0.13 -7.74 3.06
N PHE A 71 -0.62 -6.64 2.96
CA PHE A 71 -1.92 -6.50 3.60
C PHE A 71 -2.93 -7.53 3.08
N GLN A 72 -2.92 -7.81 1.77
CA GLN A 72 -3.80 -8.80 1.16
C GLN A 72 -3.51 -10.21 1.70
N MET A 73 -2.24 -10.61 1.83
CA MET A 73 -1.86 -11.87 2.46
C MET A 73 -2.31 -11.95 3.93
N LEU A 74 -2.17 -10.85 4.69
CA LEU A 74 -2.63 -10.79 6.07
C LEU A 74 -4.15 -10.98 6.15
N VAL A 75 -4.91 -10.28 5.30
CA VAL A 75 -6.37 -10.40 5.23
C VAL A 75 -6.81 -11.80 4.82
N GLU A 76 -6.11 -12.45 3.90
CA GLU A 76 -6.38 -13.86 3.54
C GLU A 76 -6.14 -14.80 4.72
N GLN A 77 -5.09 -14.54 5.51
CA GLN A 77 -4.74 -15.35 6.68
C GLN A 77 -5.74 -15.17 7.84
N ILE A 78 -6.08 -13.92 8.18
CA ILE A 78 -6.90 -13.62 9.38
C ILE A 78 -8.38 -13.43 9.07
N GLY A 79 -8.72 -13.10 7.82
CA GLY A 79 -10.08 -12.73 7.39
C GLY A 79 -11.15 -13.75 7.75
N PRO A 80 -10.96 -15.07 7.47
CA PRO A 80 -11.93 -16.09 7.86
C PRO A 80 -12.17 -16.10 9.38
N SER A 81 -11.10 -16.07 10.18
CA SER A 81 -11.20 -16.07 11.65
C SER A 81 -11.85 -14.80 12.20
N MET A 82 -11.55 -13.64 11.60
CA MET A 82 -12.17 -12.36 11.94
C MET A 82 -13.67 -12.39 11.63
N GLY A 83 -14.05 -12.97 10.49
CA GLY A 83 -15.45 -13.14 10.09
C GLY A 83 -16.22 -14.05 11.04
N GLU A 84 -15.64 -15.18 11.46
CA GLU A 84 -16.24 -16.07 12.46
C GLU A 84 -16.36 -15.39 13.83
N PHE A 85 -15.31 -14.70 14.28
CA PHE A 85 -15.34 -13.93 15.52
C PHE A 85 -16.44 -12.87 15.51
N LEU A 86 -16.55 -12.07 14.45
CA LEU A 86 -17.60 -11.05 14.32
C LEU A 86 -18.99 -11.69 14.24
N SER A 87 -19.14 -12.85 13.60
CA SER A 87 -20.43 -13.54 13.52
C SER A 87 -20.87 -14.10 14.88
N TYR A 88 -19.94 -14.64 15.66
CA TYR A 88 -20.23 -15.28 16.95
C TYR A 88 -20.29 -14.28 18.11
N MET A 89 -19.37 -13.31 18.14
CA MET A 89 -19.22 -12.34 19.24
C MET A 89 -19.79 -10.95 18.92
N GLY A 90 -20.02 -10.63 17.64
CA GLY A 90 -20.51 -9.31 17.21
C GLY A 90 -21.78 -8.85 17.93
N PRO A 91 -22.83 -9.68 18.06
CA PRO A 91 -24.05 -9.28 18.78
C PRO A 91 -23.80 -8.91 20.24
N ALA A 92 -22.97 -9.69 20.94
CA ALA A 92 -22.62 -9.40 22.33
C ALA A 92 -21.78 -8.12 22.46
N LEU A 93 -20.86 -7.86 21.52
CA LEU A 93 -20.10 -6.62 21.48
C LEU A 93 -21.00 -5.41 21.20
N ALA A 94 -21.96 -5.53 20.28
CA ALA A 94 -22.93 -4.48 20.01
C ALA A 94 -23.77 -4.13 21.25
N ASP A 95 -24.20 -5.16 21.99
CA ASP A 95 -24.92 -4.98 23.26
C ASP A 95 -24.06 -4.22 24.29
N ILE A 96 -22.78 -4.58 24.45
CA ILE A 96 -21.86 -3.89 25.35
C ILE A 96 -21.67 -2.43 24.93
N VAL A 97 -21.43 -2.17 23.65
CA VAL A 97 -21.28 -0.81 23.12
C VAL A 97 -22.54 0.02 23.35
N SER A 98 -23.73 -0.58 23.24
CA SER A 98 -24.99 0.12 23.51
C SER A 98 -25.20 0.45 24.99
N ARG A 99 -24.65 -0.37 25.91
CA ARG A 99 -24.77 -0.18 27.36
C ARG A 99 -23.73 0.77 27.93
N VAL A 100 -22.59 0.93 27.25
CA VAL A 100 -21.49 1.76 27.75
C VAL A 100 -21.52 3.12 27.06
N GLU A 101 -22.12 4.08 27.76
CA GLU A 101 -22.33 5.45 27.26
C GLU A 101 -21.04 6.29 27.20
N ASP A 102 -20.06 6.05 28.09
CA ASP A 102 -18.84 6.86 28.17
C ASP A 102 -17.59 6.03 28.49
N TRP A 103 -16.85 5.67 27.44
CA TRP A 103 -15.54 5.02 27.52
C TRP A 103 -14.42 5.99 27.90
N SER A 104 -14.61 7.29 27.66
CA SER A 104 -13.59 8.31 27.91
C SER A 104 -13.39 8.57 29.41
N ALA A 105 -14.37 8.18 30.22
CA ALA A 105 -14.36 8.29 31.68
C ALA A 105 -13.30 7.43 32.38
N TYR A 106 -12.61 6.53 31.68
CA TYR A 106 -11.63 5.62 32.26
C TYR A 106 -10.21 5.84 31.71
N GLU A 107 -9.22 5.44 32.49
CA GLU A 107 -7.80 5.41 32.13
C GLU A 107 -7.47 4.15 31.32
N LEU A 108 -6.29 4.13 30.72
CA LEU A 108 -5.82 2.94 30.01
C LEU A 108 -5.62 1.77 31.01
N PRO A 109 -5.83 0.53 30.57
CA PRO A 109 -5.63 -0.64 31.42
C PRO A 109 -4.16 -0.77 31.90
N GLU A 110 -3.97 -1.06 33.18
CA GLU A 110 -2.66 -1.35 33.79
C GLU A 110 -2.56 -2.85 34.11
N MET A 111 -1.47 -3.49 33.66
CA MET A 111 -1.18 -4.91 33.96
C MET A 111 -0.48 -5.03 35.31
N LEU A 112 -1.07 -5.80 36.22
CA LEU A 112 -0.48 -6.09 37.53
C LEU A 112 0.53 -7.25 37.46
N PRO A 113 1.43 -7.39 38.45
CA PRO A 113 2.43 -8.47 38.48
C PRO A 113 1.84 -9.89 38.49
N ASN A 114 0.59 -10.05 38.91
CA ASN A 114 -0.13 -11.32 38.90
C ASN A 114 -0.82 -11.63 37.56
N GLY A 115 -0.80 -10.70 36.60
CA GLY A 115 -1.45 -10.84 35.30
C GLY A 115 -2.88 -10.30 35.23
N ASP A 116 -3.42 -9.78 36.33
CA ASP A 116 -4.72 -9.10 36.33
C ASP A 116 -4.63 -7.72 35.69
N ILE A 117 -5.77 -7.23 35.18
CA ILE A 117 -5.90 -5.91 34.57
C ILE A 117 -6.76 -5.02 35.47
N ILE A 118 -6.25 -3.83 35.82
CA ILE A 118 -7.02 -2.78 36.48
C ILE A 118 -7.34 -1.63 35.52
N ILE A 119 -8.58 -1.15 35.54
CA ILE A 119 -9.03 0.03 34.79
C ILE A 119 -9.55 1.06 35.79
N ARG A 120 -8.88 2.20 35.88
CA ARG A 120 -9.23 3.27 36.83
C ARG A 120 -10.17 4.28 36.19
N LYS A 121 -11.14 4.79 36.95
CA LYS A 121 -11.99 5.90 36.50
C LYS A 121 -11.22 7.22 36.62
N LYS A 122 -11.25 8.05 35.57
CA LYS A 122 -10.65 9.39 35.59
C LYS A 122 -11.38 10.28 36.57
N ILE A 123 -10.63 10.93 37.44
CA ILE A 123 -11.15 11.96 38.34
C ILE A 123 -11.13 13.28 37.58
N LYS A 124 -12.30 13.89 37.37
CA LYS A 124 -12.40 15.21 36.75
C LYS A 124 -11.91 16.26 37.76
N PRO A 125 -11.02 17.20 37.36
CA PRO A 125 -10.54 18.26 38.26
C PRO A 125 -11.72 19.04 38.86
N GLY A 126 -11.72 19.22 40.19
CA GLY A 126 -12.76 19.95 40.91
C GLY A 126 -13.97 19.13 41.36
N VAL A 127 -14.02 17.82 41.05
CA VAL A 127 -15.03 16.90 41.59
C VAL A 127 -14.42 16.10 42.74
N ILE A 128 -14.95 16.26 43.94
CA ILE A 128 -14.63 15.38 45.08
C ILE A 128 -15.43 14.09 44.86
N PRO A 129 -14.79 12.92 44.78
CA PRO A 129 -15.51 11.66 44.57
C PRO A 129 -16.43 11.38 45.77
N GLU A 130 -17.75 11.29 45.52
CA GLU A 130 -18.70 10.80 46.52
C GLU A 130 -18.45 9.30 46.75
N GLY A 131 -18.22 8.92 48.01
CA GLY A 131 -17.83 7.57 48.41
C GLY A 131 -16.36 7.42 48.84
N GLY A 132 -15.62 8.52 48.98
CA GLY A 132 -14.38 8.50 49.77
C GLY A 132 -14.68 8.12 51.23
N PRO A 133 -13.70 7.55 51.97
CA PRO A 133 -13.88 7.26 53.39
C PRO A 133 -14.42 8.51 54.11
N ASP A 134 -15.38 8.32 55.01
CA ASP A 134 -15.84 9.41 55.86
C ASP A 134 -14.66 9.98 56.67
N ALA A 135 -14.88 11.06 57.43
CA ALA A 135 -13.84 11.68 58.26
C ALA A 135 -13.19 10.70 59.28
N ASN A 136 -13.77 9.50 59.47
CA ASN A 136 -13.31 8.44 60.35
C ASN A 136 -12.75 7.22 59.60
N GLY A 137 -12.61 7.27 58.27
CA GLY A 137 -12.07 6.18 57.47
C GLY A 137 -13.07 5.05 57.18
N GLN A 138 -14.36 5.25 57.44
CA GLN A 138 -15.41 4.23 57.26
C GLN A 138 -16.08 4.39 55.89
N ILE A 139 -16.35 3.26 55.26
CA ILE A 139 -17.19 3.15 54.06
C ILE A 139 -18.54 2.65 54.57
N GLU A 140 -19.61 3.45 54.44
CA GLU A 140 -20.97 2.98 54.72
C GLU A 140 -21.31 1.86 53.73
N LEU A 141 -21.59 0.66 54.25
CA LEU A 141 -22.00 -0.53 53.51
C LEU A 141 -23.52 -0.64 53.43
#